data_AF-V8N9V3-F1
#
_entry.id   AF-V8N9V3-F1
#
_cell.length_a   1.000
_cell.length_b   1.000
_cell.length_c   1.000
_cell.angle_alpha   90.00
_cell.angle_beta   90.00
_cell.angle_gamma   90.00
#
_symmetry.space_group_name_H-M   'P 1'
#
loop_
_entity.id
_entity.type
_entity.pdbx_description
1 polymer ?
#
loop_
_entity_poly.entity_id
_entity_poly.type
_entity_poly.pdbx_seq_one_letter_code
_entity_poly.pdbx_strand_id
1 'polypeptide(L)'
;MSHTPRCKLVEYLEELNDDEFEKFKMHLEDYPVEKGYKPIRRCKTEKAAHVEIARYMIEAYDNAKALKMTVSILNGINKKDLATRIRKEMPEYFLQFPESDNETFSEPQNKVEMMLDPKTAFPTLILSEDRKSVYMGDRAQDFPDNLERFNFFPCVLGTEGINSGTSQWVVEVGKAKQWAIGAVRESIVRKGYLNIRATEGFWVLQLMDGEYEVTTTPKTILPLWKTVRRILVNLEFSLGKLSFYDVDSMEIIFTFNYPFSEKMFPFFLTWDKKNPLKISTDYS
;
A
#
# COMPACT_ATOMS: atom_id res chain seq x y z
N MET A 1 5.32 -30.31 -17.88
CA MET A 1 4.59 -30.56 -16.62
C MET A 1 3.76 -29.31 -16.33
N SER A 2 2.45 -29.46 -16.12
CA SER A 2 1.49 -28.35 -16.11
C SER A 2 1.80 -27.31 -15.02
N HIS A 3 2.06 -26.07 -15.41
CA HIS A 3 2.31 -24.93 -14.52
C HIS A 3 0.99 -24.33 -14.00
N THR A 4 0.09 -25.16 -13.44
CA THR A 4 -1.16 -24.62 -12.89
C THR A 4 -0.95 -24.23 -11.42
N PRO A 5 -1.56 -23.11 -10.95
CA PRO A 5 -1.49 -22.68 -9.55
C PRO A 5 -1.89 -23.77 -8.56
N ARG A 6 -2.84 -24.64 -8.96
CA ARG A 6 -3.26 -25.80 -8.17
C ARG A 6 -2.11 -26.79 -7.96
N CYS A 7 -1.36 -27.15 -9.01
CA CYS A 7 -0.22 -28.06 -8.89
C CYS A 7 0.85 -27.47 -7.97
N LYS A 8 1.17 -26.18 -8.16
CA LYS A 8 2.13 -25.47 -7.32
C LYS A 8 1.72 -25.37 -5.85
N LEU A 9 0.44 -25.10 -5.58
CA LEU A 9 -0.09 -25.13 -4.21
C LEU A 9 0.09 -26.49 -3.54
N VAL A 10 -0.11 -27.59 -4.26
CA VAL A 10 0.15 -28.93 -3.71
C VAL A 10 1.62 -29.08 -3.35
N GLU A 11 2.54 -28.71 -4.25
CA GLU A 11 3.99 -28.78 -3.99
C GLU A 11 4.37 -28.03 -2.69
N TYR A 12 3.87 -26.80 -2.50
CA TYR A 12 4.18 -26.05 -1.28
C TYR A 12 3.56 -26.63 -0.02
N LEU A 13 2.34 -27.18 -0.11
CA LEU A 13 1.68 -27.78 1.05
C LEU A 13 2.39 -29.09 1.46
N GLU A 14 2.94 -29.84 0.51
CA GLU A 14 3.71 -31.07 0.78
C GLU A 14 5.06 -30.81 1.48
N GLU A 15 5.55 -29.56 1.48
CA GLU A 15 6.75 -29.16 2.22
C GLU A 15 6.49 -28.82 3.69
N LEU A 16 5.22 -28.80 4.11
CA LEU A 16 4.84 -28.67 5.51
C LEU A 16 4.92 -30.04 6.20
N ASN A 17 5.46 -30.07 7.42
CA ASN A 17 5.32 -31.27 8.25
C ASN A 17 3.89 -31.37 8.82
N ASP A 18 3.56 -32.51 9.43
CA ASP A 18 2.20 -32.80 9.90
C ASP A 18 1.64 -31.73 10.87
N ASP A 19 2.46 -31.21 11.79
CA ASP A 19 2.05 -30.17 12.75
C ASP A 19 1.81 -28.82 12.06
N GLU A 20 2.68 -28.46 11.12
CA GLU A 20 2.56 -27.23 10.32
C GLU A 20 1.35 -27.27 9.39
N PHE A 21 1.09 -28.43 8.80
CA PHE A 21 -0.07 -28.64 7.95
C PHE A 21 -1.38 -28.62 8.76
N GLU A 22 -1.39 -29.18 9.97
CA GLU A 22 -2.54 -29.08 10.86
C GLU A 22 -2.81 -27.62 11.26
N LYS A 23 -1.76 -26.87 11.63
CA LYS A 23 -1.88 -25.42 11.88
C LYS A 23 -2.37 -24.67 10.67
N PHE A 24 -1.92 -25.02 9.47
CA PHE A 24 -2.38 -24.41 8.22
C PHE A 24 -3.89 -24.62 8.01
N LYS A 25 -4.38 -25.85 8.23
CA LYS A 25 -5.81 -26.18 8.16
C LYS A 25 -6.64 -25.40 9.18
N MET A 26 -6.18 -25.32 10.43
CA MET A 26 -6.84 -24.51 11.46
C MET A 26 -6.99 -23.04 11.03
N HIS A 27 -5.93 -22.45 10.45
CA HIS A 27 -6.02 -21.07 9.95
C HIS A 27 -6.96 -20.91 8.76
N LEU A 28 -7.12 -21.92 7.90
CA LEU A 28 -8.12 -21.89 6.82
C LEU A 28 -9.57 -21.95 7.34
N GLU A 29 -9.77 -22.60 8.47
CA GLU A 29 -11.07 -22.72 9.13
C GLU A 29 -11.46 -21.41 9.85
N ASP A 30 -10.47 -20.74 10.45
CA ASP A 30 -10.65 -19.57 11.31
C ASP A 30 -10.30 -18.23 10.63
N TYR A 31 -9.89 -18.24 9.36
CA TYR A 31 -9.34 -17.04 8.71
C TYR A 31 -10.32 -15.84 8.81
N PRO A 32 -9.85 -14.64 9.23
CA PRO A 32 -10.73 -13.55 9.58
C PRO A 32 -11.58 -13.11 8.38
N VAL A 33 -12.90 -13.22 8.56
CA VAL A 33 -13.97 -12.82 7.63
C VAL A 33 -13.83 -11.35 7.20
N GLU A 34 -13.11 -10.54 7.97
CA GLU A 34 -12.80 -9.12 7.75
C GLU A 34 -12.09 -8.82 6.42
N LYS A 35 -11.43 -9.82 5.79
CA LYS A 35 -10.84 -9.67 4.44
C LYS A 35 -11.81 -10.03 3.29
N GLY A 36 -13.09 -10.28 3.56
CA GLY A 36 -14.12 -10.57 2.55
C GLY A 36 -14.09 -12.01 2.00
N TYR A 37 -13.28 -12.91 2.57
CA TYR A 37 -13.19 -14.31 2.17
C TYR A 37 -14.11 -15.20 3.03
N LYS A 38 -14.79 -16.17 2.41
CA LYS A 38 -15.63 -17.13 3.12
C LYS A 38 -14.78 -18.27 3.68
N PRO A 39 -14.80 -18.59 4.99
CA PRO A 39 -14.00 -19.69 5.54
C PRO A 39 -14.34 -21.05 4.93
N ILE A 40 -13.34 -21.94 4.78
CA ILE A 40 -13.58 -23.33 4.40
C ILE A 40 -13.99 -24.10 5.65
N ARG A 41 -15.15 -24.75 5.61
CA ARG A 41 -15.69 -25.46 6.78
C ARG A 41 -14.74 -26.58 7.22
N ARG A 42 -14.50 -26.66 8.54
CA ARG A 42 -13.73 -27.73 9.20
C ARG A 42 -14.08 -29.15 8.75
N CYS A 43 -15.36 -29.43 8.50
CA CYS A 43 -15.79 -30.74 8.02
C CYS A 43 -15.20 -31.16 6.67
N LYS A 44 -14.68 -30.21 5.88
CA LYS A 44 -13.96 -30.46 4.63
C LYS A 44 -12.45 -30.57 4.83
N THR A 45 -11.87 -29.84 5.80
CA THR A 45 -10.42 -29.72 5.96
C THR A 45 -9.84 -30.76 6.92
N GLU A 46 -10.57 -31.17 7.96
CA GLU A 46 -10.06 -31.99 9.06
C GLU A 46 -9.35 -33.28 8.60
N LYS A 47 -9.92 -33.99 7.61
CA LYS A 47 -9.38 -35.24 7.05
C LYS A 47 -8.76 -35.10 5.66
N ALA A 48 -8.68 -33.88 5.14
CA ALA A 48 -8.25 -33.65 3.77
C ALA A 48 -6.73 -33.78 3.62
N ALA A 49 -6.31 -34.44 2.55
CA ALA A 49 -4.91 -34.45 2.12
C ALA A 49 -4.49 -33.11 1.49
N HIS A 50 -3.18 -32.87 1.32
CA HIS A 50 -2.63 -31.68 0.68
C HIS A 50 -3.32 -31.34 -0.66
N VAL A 51 -3.57 -32.36 -1.49
CA VAL A 51 -4.25 -32.24 -2.80
C VAL A 51 -5.69 -31.74 -2.67
N GLU A 52 -6.41 -32.20 -1.64
CA GLU A 52 -7.81 -31.81 -1.40
C GLU A 52 -7.88 -30.38 -0.84
N ILE A 53 -6.98 -30.01 0.07
CA ILE A 53 -6.87 -28.65 0.58
C ILE A 53 -6.59 -27.68 -0.58
N ALA A 54 -5.58 -27.94 -1.41
CA ALA A 54 -5.28 -27.10 -2.57
C ALA A 54 -6.50 -26.97 -3.50
N ARG A 55 -7.23 -28.07 -3.75
CA ARG A 55 -8.45 -28.04 -4.55
C ARG A 55 -9.54 -27.18 -3.90
N TYR A 56 -9.81 -27.35 -2.60
CA TYR A 56 -10.83 -26.58 -1.90
C TYR A 56 -10.50 -25.09 -1.88
N MET A 57 -9.24 -24.72 -1.70
CA MET A 57 -8.81 -23.32 -1.74
C MET A 57 -9.06 -22.70 -3.11
N ILE A 58 -8.72 -23.41 -4.19
CA ILE A 58 -8.93 -22.92 -5.55
C ILE A 58 -10.43 -22.80 -5.88
N GLU A 59 -11.23 -23.79 -5.49
CA GLU A 59 -12.70 -23.76 -5.67
C GLU A 59 -13.39 -22.66 -4.86
N ALA A 60 -12.91 -22.39 -3.65
CA ALA A 60 -13.50 -21.39 -2.77
C ALA A 60 -13.06 -19.96 -3.12
N TYR A 61 -11.82 -19.79 -3.57
CA TYR A 61 -11.19 -18.48 -3.62
C TYR A 61 -10.72 -18.04 -4.99
N ASP A 62 -10.58 -18.87 -6.03
CA ASP A 62 -9.78 -18.58 -7.24
C ASP A 62 -8.26 -18.66 -7.03
N ASN A 63 -7.50 -18.70 -8.13
CA ASN A 63 -6.04 -18.93 -8.11
C ASN A 63 -5.28 -17.87 -7.32
N ALA A 64 -5.56 -16.59 -7.58
CA ALA A 64 -4.81 -15.48 -6.99
C ALA A 64 -5.10 -15.36 -5.50
N LYS A 65 -6.37 -15.45 -5.11
CA LYS A 65 -6.76 -15.35 -3.70
C LYS A 65 -6.33 -16.59 -2.92
N ALA A 66 -6.39 -17.80 -3.50
CA ALA A 66 -5.86 -19.01 -2.87
C ALA A 66 -4.35 -18.86 -2.56
N LEU A 67 -3.56 -18.34 -3.49
CA LEU A 67 -2.13 -18.11 -3.28
C LEU A 67 -1.84 -17.03 -2.22
N LYS A 68 -2.58 -15.92 -2.25
CA LYS A 68 -2.51 -14.88 -1.21
C LYS A 68 -2.87 -15.42 0.17
N MET A 69 -3.91 -16.24 0.24
CA MET A 69 -4.34 -16.92 1.46
C MET A 69 -3.23 -17.81 2.00
N THR A 70 -2.68 -18.69 1.16
CA THR A 70 -1.58 -19.58 1.52
C THR A 70 -0.41 -18.80 2.11
N VAL A 71 0.04 -17.75 1.43
CA VAL A 71 1.15 -16.93 1.90
C VAL A 71 0.84 -16.26 3.25
N SER A 72 -0.36 -15.74 3.45
CA SER A 72 -0.76 -15.14 4.73
C SER A 72 -0.72 -16.17 5.87
N ILE A 73 -1.24 -17.38 5.62
CA ILE A 73 -1.25 -18.45 6.62
C ILE A 73 0.16 -18.94 6.92
N LEU A 74 1.01 -19.13 5.90
CA LEU A 74 2.41 -19.51 6.06
C LEU A 74 3.17 -18.51 6.95
N ASN A 75 2.94 -17.21 6.79
CA ASN A 75 3.52 -16.20 7.67
C ASN A 75 3.02 -16.35 9.13
N GLY A 76 1.73 -16.65 9.31
CA GLY A 76 1.11 -16.90 10.63
C GLY A 76 1.66 -18.14 11.35
N ILE A 77 2.02 -19.19 10.60
CA ILE A 77 2.64 -20.41 11.16
C ILE A 77 4.18 -20.38 11.15
N ASN A 78 4.78 -19.19 10.96
CA ASN A 78 6.23 -18.96 10.95
C ASN A 78 7.02 -19.66 9.82
N LYS A 79 6.38 -19.96 8.68
CA LYS A 79 6.97 -20.48 7.43
C LYS A 79 7.28 -19.37 6.42
N LYS A 80 8.09 -18.41 6.87
CA LYS A 80 8.39 -17.19 6.10
C LYS A 80 9.26 -17.44 4.87
N ASP A 81 10.15 -18.43 4.94
CA ASP A 81 10.98 -18.88 3.84
C ASP A 81 10.15 -19.40 2.67
N LEU A 82 9.19 -20.28 2.97
CA LEU A 82 8.24 -20.83 2.00
C LEU A 82 7.35 -19.72 1.43
N ALA A 83 6.81 -18.84 2.29
CA ALA A 83 6.01 -17.69 1.86
C ALA A 83 6.75 -16.76 0.90
N THR A 84 8.04 -16.49 1.14
CA THR A 84 8.89 -15.69 0.24
C THR A 84 9.17 -16.43 -1.06
N ARG A 85 9.39 -17.75 -1.03
CA ARG A 85 9.61 -18.54 -2.25
C ARG A 85 8.38 -18.55 -3.15
N ILE A 86 7.18 -18.72 -2.60
CA ILE A 86 5.93 -18.64 -3.38
C ILE A 86 5.82 -17.28 -4.09
N ARG A 87 6.10 -16.18 -3.38
CA ARG A 87 6.09 -14.83 -3.99
C ARG A 87 7.12 -14.68 -5.11
N LYS A 88 8.27 -15.33 -5.01
CA LYS A 88 9.34 -15.27 -6.01
C LYS A 88 9.07 -16.16 -7.23
N GLU A 89 8.49 -17.34 -7.01
CA GLU A 89 8.17 -18.29 -8.08
C GLU A 89 6.93 -17.91 -8.88
N MET A 90 5.98 -17.22 -8.25
CA MET A 90 4.69 -16.86 -8.84
C MET A 90 4.34 -15.37 -8.61
N PRO A 91 5.24 -14.44 -8.99
CA PRO A 91 5.06 -13.01 -8.72
C PRO A 91 3.78 -12.46 -9.35
N GLU A 92 3.34 -12.98 -10.50
CA GLU A 92 2.13 -12.57 -11.22
C GLU A 92 0.83 -12.70 -10.40
N TYR A 93 0.80 -13.54 -9.36
CA TYR A 93 -0.37 -13.70 -8.49
C TYR A 93 -0.33 -12.79 -7.25
N PHE A 94 0.82 -12.18 -6.96
CA PHE A 94 1.01 -11.24 -5.84
C PHE A 94 1.14 -9.79 -6.29
N LEU A 95 1.61 -9.59 -7.52
CA LEU A 95 1.52 -8.32 -8.23
C LEU A 95 0.06 -8.11 -8.65
N GLN A 96 -0.69 -7.29 -7.91
CA GLN A 96 -1.86 -6.66 -8.51
C GLN A 96 -1.36 -5.57 -9.46
N PHE A 97 -0.97 -5.94 -10.66
CA PHE A 97 -1.29 -5.10 -11.82
C PHE A 97 -2.78 -5.32 -12.12
N PRO A 98 -3.51 -4.27 -12.51
CA PRO A 98 -4.95 -4.32 -12.66
C PRO A 98 -5.36 -5.52 -13.51
N GLU A 99 -6.40 -6.23 -13.07
CA GLU A 99 -7.12 -7.15 -13.93
C GLU A 99 -7.49 -6.38 -15.20
N SER A 100 -6.78 -6.69 -16.29
CA SER A 100 -7.17 -6.28 -17.62
C SER A 100 -8.42 -7.08 -17.96
N ASP A 101 -9.58 -6.57 -17.56
CA ASP A 101 -10.74 -6.80 -18.39
C ASP A 101 -10.37 -6.29 -19.78
N ASN A 102 -10.46 -7.20 -20.76
CA ASN A 102 -10.15 -6.95 -22.15
C ASN A 102 -10.80 -5.64 -22.62
N GLU A 103 -10.01 -4.58 -22.73
CA GLU A 103 -10.07 -3.62 -23.84
C GLU A 103 -8.80 -2.76 -23.84
N THR A 104 -8.17 -2.74 -25.00
CA THR A 104 -6.89 -2.12 -25.30
C THR A 104 -6.93 -0.60 -25.05
N PHE A 105 -6.53 -0.16 -23.86
CA PHE A 105 -5.96 1.17 -23.68
C PHE A 105 -4.64 1.05 -22.92
N SER A 106 -3.56 0.90 -23.68
CA SER A 106 -2.23 1.25 -23.22
C SER A 106 -2.20 2.76 -22.97
N GLU A 107 -2.73 3.21 -21.83
CA GLU A 107 -2.45 4.54 -21.33
C GLU A 107 -0.92 4.64 -21.13
N PRO A 108 -0.27 5.71 -21.58
CA PRO A 108 1.16 5.87 -21.37
C PRO A 108 1.43 5.84 -19.87
N GLN A 109 2.23 4.88 -19.42
CA GLN A 109 2.89 4.95 -18.13
C GLN A 109 3.86 6.11 -18.21
N ASN A 110 3.37 7.31 -17.90
CA ASN A 110 4.21 8.47 -17.71
C ASN A 110 5.05 8.19 -16.46
N LYS A 111 6.27 7.70 -16.66
CA LYS A 111 7.29 7.62 -15.63
C LYS A 111 7.76 9.05 -15.34
N VAL A 112 6.88 9.84 -14.74
CA VAL A 112 7.21 11.18 -14.27
C VAL A 112 8.12 11.01 -13.07
N GLU A 113 9.31 11.57 -13.18
CA GLU A 113 10.23 11.58 -12.07
C GLU A 113 9.65 12.43 -10.94
N MET A 114 9.21 11.78 -9.86
CA MET A 114 8.59 12.48 -8.74
C MET A 114 9.64 13.19 -7.88
N MET A 115 9.44 14.49 -7.66
CA MET A 115 10.29 15.34 -6.81
C MET A 115 9.43 16.23 -5.92
N LEU A 116 9.93 16.54 -4.74
CA LEU A 116 9.31 17.45 -3.79
C LEU A 116 9.46 18.91 -4.25
N ASP A 117 8.41 19.72 -4.11
CA ASP A 117 8.42 21.14 -4.49
C ASP A 117 8.80 22.06 -3.31
N PRO A 118 9.99 22.69 -3.32
CA PRO A 118 10.41 23.62 -2.28
C PRO A 118 9.51 24.85 -2.12
N LYS A 119 8.74 25.22 -3.14
CA LYS A 119 7.80 26.36 -3.06
C LYS A 119 6.63 26.06 -2.15
N THR A 120 6.22 24.78 -2.06
CA THR A 120 5.10 24.34 -1.21
C THR A 120 5.52 24.01 0.22
N ALA A 121 6.79 23.64 0.42
CA ALA A 121 7.29 23.10 1.67
C ALA A 121 7.13 24.06 2.86
N PHE A 122 6.61 23.55 3.98
CA PHE A 122 6.61 24.27 5.24
C PHE A 122 8.03 24.67 5.66
N PRO A 123 8.27 25.89 6.18
CA PRO A 123 9.63 26.43 6.37
C PRO A 123 10.59 25.62 7.25
N THR A 124 10.09 24.77 8.17
CA THR A 124 10.97 23.93 8.99
C THR A 124 11.36 22.63 8.30
N LEU A 125 10.73 22.25 7.19
CA LEU A 125 11.07 21.02 6.47
C LEU A 125 12.40 21.19 5.74
N ILE A 126 13.28 20.20 5.91
CA ILE A 126 14.55 20.13 5.20
C ILE A 126 14.41 19.11 4.09
N LEU A 127 14.61 19.57 2.85
CA LEU A 127 14.60 18.76 1.64
C LEU A 127 16.04 18.37 1.28
N SER A 128 16.24 17.14 0.79
CA SER A 128 17.52 16.77 0.18
C SER A 128 17.75 17.51 -1.14
N GLU A 129 19.02 17.60 -1.56
CA GLU A 129 19.43 18.30 -2.78
C GLU A 129 18.76 17.72 -4.04
N ASP A 130 18.60 16.39 -4.09
CA ASP A 130 17.89 15.66 -5.15
C ASP A 130 16.35 15.81 -5.09
N ARG A 131 15.82 16.50 -4.08
CA ARG A 131 14.39 16.68 -3.81
C ARG A 131 13.60 15.38 -3.69
N LYS A 132 14.25 14.29 -3.26
CA LYS A 132 13.61 12.99 -3.02
C LYS A 132 13.31 12.72 -1.56
N SER A 133 13.95 13.42 -0.62
CA SER A 133 13.80 13.17 0.80
C SER A 133 13.36 14.40 1.57
N VAL A 134 12.59 14.20 2.65
CA VAL A 134 12.13 15.25 3.55
C VAL A 134 12.09 14.81 5.00
N TYR A 135 12.51 15.68 5.92
CA TYR A 135 12.38 15.50 7.36
C TYR A 135 12.12 16.84 8.05
N MET A 136 11.71 16.79 9.31
CA MET A 136 11.47 18.00 10.10
C MET A 136 12.77 18.56 10.68
N GLY A 137 13.13 19.79 10.32
CA GLY A 137 14.24 20.52 10.93
C GLY A 137 13.89 21.14 12.29
N ASP A 138 14.90 21.64 12.98
CA ASP A 138 14.73 22.27 14.30
C ASP A 138 14.27 23.73 14.24
N ARG A 139 14.53 24.43 13.13
CA ARG A 139 14.24 25.85 12.98
C ARG A 139 13.61 26.11 11.62
N ALA A 140 12.78 27.14 11.56
CA ALA A 140 12.25 27.64 10.31
C ALA A 140 13.40 28.23 9.47
N GLN A 141 13.43 27.86 8.19
CA GLN A 141 14.31 28.48 7.20
C GLN A 141 13.69 29.81 6.72
N ASP A 142 14.56 30.72 6.28
CA ASP A 142 14.15 32.03 5.78
C ASP A 142 13.67 31.91 4.32
N PHE A 143 12.44 31.45 4.16
CA PHE A 143 11.77 31.35 2.86
C PHE A 143 10.58 32.31 2.78
N PRO A 144 10.32 32.91 1.60
CA PRO A 144 9.17 33.79 1.43
C PRO A 144 7.85 33.02 1.55
N ASP A 145 6.87 33.61 2.22
CA ASP A 145 5.51 33.07 2.36
C ASP A 145 4.68 33.31 1.09
N ASN A 146 5.01 32.59 0.02
CA ASN A 146 4.24 32.59 -1.23
C ASN A 146 2.88 31.87 -1.06
N LEU A 147 1.97 32.00 -2.03
CA LEU A 147 0.62 31.42 -1.93
C LEU A 147 0.63 29.89 -1.87
N GLU A 148 1.60 29.26 -2.52
CA GLU A 148 1.74 27.82 -2.64
C GLU A 148 2.26 27.15 -1.36
N ARG A 149 2.91 27.91 -0.48
CA ARG A 149 3.60 27.42 0.71
C ARG A 149 2.63 27.06 1.84
N PHE A 150 2.81 25.90 2.45
CA PHE A 150 2.15 25.59 3.72
C PHE A 150 2.76 26.39 4.87
N ASN A 151 1.92 26.94 5.75
CA ASN A 151 2.39 27.77 6.88
C ASN A 151 1.95 27.26 8.27
N PHE A 152 1.37 26.06 8.35
CA PHE A 152 0.88 25.51 9.62
C PHE A 152 1.41 24.09 9.88
N PHE A 153 1.10 23.13 9.01
CA PHE A 153 1.58 21.75 9.14
C PHE A 153 2.90 21.54 8.41
N PRO A 154 3.78 20.65 8.89
CA PRO A 154 5.05 20.32 8.24
C PRO A 154 4.82 19.39 7.02
N CYS A 155 4.18 19.94 5.99
CA CYS A 155 3.89 19.25 4.74
C CYS A 155 4.52 19.91 3.51
N VAL A 156 4.60 19.14 2.43
CA VAL A 156 5.15 19.50 1.13
C VAL A 156 4.44 18.68 0.04
N LEU A 157 4.31 19.24 -1.16
CA LEU A 157 3.74 18.56 -2.33
C LEU A 157 4.83 18.04 -3.28
N GLY A 158 4.45 17.10 -4.13
CA GLY A 158 5.17 16.80 -5.36
C GLY A 158 5.12 17.97 -6.36
N THR A 159 6.12 18.05 -7.22
CA THR A 159 6.25 19.13 -8.23
C THR A 159 5.22 18.99 -9.35
N GLU A 160 5.01 17.75 -9.81
CA GLU A 160 4.12 17.44 -10.93
C GLU A 160 2.76 17.02 -10.42
N GLY A 161 1.71 17.67 -10.91
CA GLY A 161 0.34 17.29 -10.60
C GLY A 161 -0.27 16.41 -11.68
N ILE A 162 -1.07 15.46 -11.24
CA ILE A 162 -1.61 14.34 -12.00
C ILE A 162 -3.07 14.62 -12.33
N ASN A 163 -3.40 14.64 -13.62
CA ASN A 163 -4.75 14.96 -14.11
C ASN A 163 -5.29 13.95 -15.14
N SER A 164 -4.56 12.86 -15.36
CA SER A 164 -4.89 11.80 -16.31
C SER A 164 -4.02 10.58 -16.05
N GLY A 165 -4.44 9.43 -16.58
CA GLY A 165 -3.63 8.23 -16.58
C GLY A 165 -3.45 7.58 -15.22
N THR A 166 -2.42 6.74 -15.14
CA THR A 166 -1.97 6.10 -13.90
C THR A 166 -0.60 6.63 -13.48
N SER A 167 -0.45 6.98 -12.21
CA SER A 167 0.81 7.47 -11.63
C SER A 167 1.16 6.68 -10.37
N GLN A 168 2.43 6.27 -10.28
CA GLN A 168 2.93 5.41 -9.21
C GLN A 168 4.19 5.97 -8.58
N TRP A 169 4.24 5.99 -7.26
CA TRP A 169 5.45 6.35 -6.52
C TRP A 169 5.57 5.54 -5.24
N VAL A 170 6.80 5.21 -4.89
CA VAL A 170 7.11 4.49 -3.66
C VAL A 170 7.68 5.47 -2.65
N VAL A 171 7.15 5.45 -1.44
CA VAL A 171 7.66 6.22 -0.31
C VAL A 171 8.25 5.29 0.73
N GLU A 172 9.53 5.44 1.00
CA GLU A 172 10.20 4.86 2.14
C GLU A 172 9.90 5.69 3.38
N VAL A 173 9.05 5.16 4.26
CA VAL A 173 8.72 5.75 5.56
C VAL A 173 9.66 5.25 6.67
N GLY A 174 10.36 4.14 6.41
CA GLY A 174 11.45 3.64 7.26
C GLY A 174 11.04 3.42 8.71
N LYS A 175 11.65 4.18 9.64
CA LYS A 175 11.36 4.14 11.08
C LYS A 175 10.63 5.40 11.57
N ALA A 176 10.15 6.24 10.64
CA ALA A 176 9.45 7.47 10.99
C ALA A 176 8.17 7.14 11.77
N LYS A 177 7.93 7.86 12.87
CA LYS A 177 6.82 7.54 13.79
C LYS A 177 5.56 8.36 13.58
N GLN A 178 5.67 9.51 12.93
CA GLN A 178 4.57 10.42 12.68
C GLN A 178 4.70 11.00 11.28
N TRP A 179 3.87 10.50 10.36
CA TRP A 179 3.90 10.88 8.96
C TRP A 179 2.55 10.67 8.29
N ALA A 180 2.33 11.35 7.17
CA ALA A 180 1.17 11.18 6.32
C ALA A 180 1.59 11.27 4.84
N ILE A 181 1.13 10.34 4.00
CA ILE A 181 1.43 10.31 2.56
C ILE A 181 0.18 10.00 1.74
N GLY A 182 0.09 10.50 0.53
CA GLY A 182 -1.04 10.23 -0.36
C GLY A 182 -1.15 11.28 -1.45
N ALA A 183 -2.38 11.64 -1.82
CA ALA A 183 -2.63 12.67 -2.82
C ALA A 183 -3.66 13.69 -2.31
N VAL A 184 -3.51 14.93 -2.78
CA VAL A 184 -4.41 16.03 -2.49
C VAL A 184 -4.87 16.70 -3.78
N ARG A 185 -6.07 17.28 -3.77
CA ARG A 185 -6.54 18.07 -4.92
C ARG A 185 -5.81 19.41 -5.02
N GLU A 186 -5.70 19.97 -6.23
CA GLU A 186 -5.00 21.23 -6.49
C GLU A 186 -5.55 22.39 -5.65
N SER A 187 -6.87 22.44 -5.49
CA SER A 187 -7.63 23.49 -4.80
C SER A 187 -7.57 23.48 -3.27
N ILE A 188 -6.80 22.57 -2.62
CA ILE A 188 -6.73 22.57 -1.15
C ILE A 188 -6.27 23.93 -0.60
N VAL A 189 -6.84 24.30 0.55
CA VAL A 189 -6.31 25.42 1.34
C VAL A 189 -4.91 25.05 1.83
N ARG A 190 -3.98 25.99 1.74
CA ARG A 190 -2.57 25.79 2.16
C ARG A 190 -2.19 26.64 3.38
N LYS A 191 -3.07 27.54 3.81
CA LYS A 191 -2.84 28.49 4.89
C LYS A 191 -3.68 28.13 6.11
N GLY A 192 -3.07 28.27 7.29
CA GLY A 192 -3.71 28.00 8.57
C GLY A 192 -3.95 26.51 8.81
N TYR A 193 -4.80 26.23 9.79
CA TYR A 193 -5.10 24.86 10.20
C TYR A 193 -5.79 24.09 9.06
N LEU A 194 -5.16 23.01 8.61
CA LEU A 194 -5.69 22.11 7.58
C LEU A 194 -6.57 21.03 8.20
N ASN A 195 -7.79 20.90 7.72
CA ASN A 195 -8.65 19.77 8.06
C ASN A 195 -8.34 18.60 7.12
N ILE A 196 -7.39 17.73 7.50
CA ILE A 196 -6.94 16.62 6.67
C ILE A 196 -8.02 15.51 6.63
N ARG A 197 -8.94 15.63 5.68
CA ARG A 197 -10.05 14.71 5.40
C ARG A 197 -10.25 14.55 3.88
N ALA A 198 -10.76 13.41 3.46
CA ALA A 198 -11.09 13.12 2.07
C ALA A 198 -12.13 14.11 1.52
N THR A 199 -13.11 14.51 2.34
CA THR A 199 -14.11 15.53 1.96
C THR A 199 -13.52 16.92 1.73
N GLU A 200 -12.34 17.20 2.30
CA GLU A 200 -11.62 18.46 2.11
C GLU A 200 -10.57 18.38 0.99
N GLY A 201 -10.45 17.20 0.35
CA GLY A 201 -9.52 16.95 -0.74
C GLY A 201 -8.21 16.30 -0.33
N PHE A 202 -8.17 15.63 0.81
CA PHE A 202 -6.98 14.90 1.30
C PHE A 202 -7.25 13.39 1.36
N TRP A 203 -6.70 12.64 0.41
CA TRP A 203 -6.74 11.17 0.39
C TRP A 203 -5.38 10.63 0.82
N VAL A 204 -5.24 10.38 2.11
CA VAL A 204 -3.95 10.22 2.76
C VAL A 204 -3.99 9.01 3.71
N LEU A 205 -2.93 8.22 3.68
CA LEU A 205 -2.59 7.21 4.66
C LEU A 205 -1.59 7.83 5.65
N GLN A 206 -1.83 7.69 6.94
CA GLN A 206 -0.98 8.27 7.97
C GLN A 206 -0.67 7.28 9.08
N LEU A 207 0.50 7.44 9.69
CA LEU A 207 0.86 6.86 10.97
C LEU A 207 0.87 7.99 11.99
N MET A 208 -0.05 7.97 12.95
CA MET A 208 -0.14 8.93 14.03
C MET A 208 -0.23 8.18 15.35
N ASP A 209 0.61 8.55 16.32
CA ASP A 209 0.61 7.96 17.67
C ASP A 209 0.67 6.43 17.72
N GLY A 210 1.29 5.82 16.71
CA GLY A 210 1.44 4.37 16.57
C GLY A 210 0.30 3.67 15.83
N GLU A 211 -0.74 4.40 15.44
CA GLU A 211 -1.90 3.86 14.70
C GLU A 211 -1.86 4.27 13.23
N TYR A 212 -2.15 3.31 12.35
CA TYR A 212 -2.34 3.59 10.93
C TYR A 212 -3.77 4.04 10.70
N GLU A 213 -3.95 5.20 10.10
CA GLU A 213 -5.26 5.78 9.77
C GLU A 213 -5.32 6.17 8.30
N VAL A 214 -6.53 6.16 7.74
CA VAL A 214 -6.84 6.81 6.47
C VAL A 214 -7.86 7.92 6.68
N THR A 215 -7.72 8.98 5.90
CA THR A 215 -8.46 10.24 6.06
C THR A 215 -9.88 10.19 5.50
N THR A 216 -10.53 9.02 5.51
CA THR A 216 -11.97 8.88 5.27
C THR A 216 -12.78 9.76 6.22
N THR A 217 -14.08 9.94 5.94
CA THR A 217 -14.99 10.70 6.80
C THR A 217 -16.14 9.79 7.24
N PRO A 218 -16.19 9.35 8.52
CA PRO A 218 -15.20 9.56 9.58
C PRO A 218 -13.88 8.82 9.28
N LYS A 219 -12.80 9.21 9.97
CA LYS A 219 -11.49 8.57 9.82
C LYS A 219 -11.61 7.06 10.09
N THR A 220 -10.87 6.27 9.32
CA THR A 220 -10.81 4.81 9.49
C THR A 220 -9.43 4.43 10.02
N ILE A 221 -9.42 3.77 11.18
CA ILE A 221 -8.22 3.13 11.75
C ILE A 221 -8.04 1.78 11.06
N LEU A 222 -6.83 1.49 10.60
CA LEU A 222 -6.49 0.26 9.91
C LEU A 222 -5.89 -0.75 10.89
N PRO A 223 -6.36 -2.01 10.94
CA PRO A 223 -5.82 -3.06 11.81
C PRO A 223 -4.50 -3.63 11.23
N LEU A 224 -3.49 -2.77 11.06
CA LEU A 224 -2.16 -3.17 10.61
C LEU A 224 -1.33 -3.65 11.80
N TRP A 225 -1.09 -4.97 11.86
CA TRP A 225 -0.30 -5.64 12.90
C TRP A 225 1.21 -5.61 12.64
N LYS A 226 1.64 -5.10 11.48
CA LYS A 226 3.04 -4.96 11.08
C LYS A 226 3.39 -3.50 10.79
N THR A 227 4.65 -3.15 11.03
CA THR A 227 5.20 -1.85 10.64
C THR A 227 5.55 -1.87 9.15
N VAL A 228 4.87 -1.04 8.37
CA VAL A 228 5.17 -0.85 6.95
C VAL A 228 6.34 0.11 6.79
N ARG A 229 7.30 -0.21 5.92
CA ARG A 229 8.51 0.61 5.68
C ARG A 229 8.57 1.25 4.31
N ARG A 230 7.96 0.63 3.32
CA ARG A 230 7.91 1.10 1.93
C ARG A 230 6.48 0.98 1.44
N ILE A 231 5.92 2.08 0.96
CA ILE A 231 4.53 2.16 0.55
C ILE A 231 4.49 2.59 -0.90
N LEU A 232 3.93 1.75 -1.77
CA LEU A 232 3.57 2.14 -3.13
C LEU A 232 2.24 2.86 -3.08
N VAL A 233 2.21 4.07 -3.62
CA VAL A 233 0.98 4.83 -3.85
C VAL A 233 0.67 4.77 -5.35
N ASN A 234 -0.52 4.31 -5.68
CA ASN A 234 -1.00 4.15 -7.05
C ASN A 234 -2.25 5.02 -7.25
N LEU A 235 -2.15 6.05 -8.08
CA LEU A 235 -3.24 6.92 -8.45
C LEU A 235 -3.68 6.60 -9.88
N GLU A 236 -4.86 6.01 -10.03
CA GLU A 236 -5.52 5.76 -11.32
C GLU A 236 -6.58 6.85 -11.51
N PHE A 237 -6.18 7.93 -12.19
CA PHE A 237 -6.99 9.14 -12.30
C PHE A 237 -8.32 8.86 -13.00
N SER A 238 -8.25 8.21 -14.17
CA SER A 238 -9.41 7.87 -15.01
C SER A 238 -10.41 6.95 -14.31
N LEU A 239 -9.93 6.09 -13.40
CA LEU A 239 -10.76 5.15 -12.63
C LEU A 239 -11.21 5.71 -11.27
N GLY A 240 -10.74 6.90 -10.89
CA GLY A 240 -11.04 7.49 -9.59
C GLY A 240 -10.54 6.63 -8.43
N LYS A 241 -9.35 6.04 -8.53
CA LYS A 241 -8.79 5.19 -7.47
C LYS A 241 -7.46 5.71 -6.97
N LEU A 242 -7.29 5.71 -5.65
CA LEU A 242 -6.00 5.90 -4.99
C LEU A 242 -5.76 4.74 -4.03
N SER A 243 -4.77 3.90 -4.34
CA SER A 243 -4.45 2.69 -3.60
C SER A 243 -3.08 2.79 -2.95
N PHE A 244 -2.97 2.20 -1.76
CA PHE A 244 -1.73 2.09 -1.00
C PHE A 244 -1.37 0.62 -0.85
N TYR A 245 -0.12 0.27 -1.12
CA TYR A 245 0.38 -1.10 -1.00
C TYR A 245 1.63 -1.14 -0.12
N ASP A 246 1.73 -2.14 0.73
CA ASP A 246 2.99 -2.51 1.38
C ASP A 246 3.87 -3.19 0.33
N VAL A 247 4.97 -2.53 -0.06
CA VAL A 247 5.88 -3.02 -1.09
C VAL A 247 6.55 -4.33 -0.66
N ASP A 248 6.83 -4.50 0.64
CA ASP A 248 7.59 -5.64 1.13
C ASP A 248 6.75 -6.93 1.11
N SER A 249 5.43 -6.82 1.35
CA SER A 249 4.52 -7.97 1.31
C SER A 249 3.71 -8.09 0.03
N MET A 250 3.71 -7.05 -0.80
CA MET A 250 2.82 -6.85 -1.95
C MET A 250 1.33 -6.92 -1.57
N GLU A 251 0.98 -6.45 -0.37
CA GLU A 251 -0.41 -6.45 0.09
C GLU A 251 -0.99 -5.04 -0.01
N ILE A 252 -2.27 -4.97 -0.38
CA ILE A 252 -3.02 -3.72 -0.33
C ILE A 252 -3.23 -3.32 1.13
N ILE A 253 -2.90 -2.07 1.44
CA ILE A 253 -3.17 -1.44 2.73
C ILE A 253 -4.58 -0.86 2.72
N PHE A 254 -4.88 -0.04 1.70
CA PHE A 254 -6.17 0.62 1.56
C PHE A 254 -6.38 1.16 0.14
N THR A 255 -7.64 1.33 -0.28
CA THR A 255 -8.02 2.01 -1.52
C THR A 255 -9.13 3.00 -1.28
N PHE A 256 -8.90 4.25 -1.68
CA PHE A 256 -9.97 5.23 -1.87
C PHE A 256 -10.57 5.05 -3.27
N ASN A 257 -11.90 5.06 -3.33
CA ASN A 257 -12.65 5.13 -4.58
C ASN A 257 -13.36 6.50 -4.61
N TYR A 258 -12.86 7.41 -5.43
CA TYR A 258 -13.36 8.77 -5.57
C TYR A 258 -13.15 9.30 -6.99
N PRO A 259 -14.19 9.81 -7.67
CA PRO A 259 -14.04 10.38 -9.01
C PRO A 259 -13.28 11.72 -8.93
N PHE A 260 -11.99 11.71 -9.25
CA PHE A 260 -11.17 12.91 -9.27
C PHE A 260 -11.59 13.83 -10.42
N SER A 261 -11.87 15.09 -10.12
CA SER A 261 -12.36 16.09 -11.09
C SER A 261 -11.38 17.22 -11.37
N GLU A 262 -10.28 17.29 -10.61
CA GLU A 262 -9.22 18.27 -10.78
C GLU A 262 -7.85 17.62 -10.59
N LYS A 263 -6.79 18.35 -10.90
CA LYS A 263 -5.42 17.86 -10.78
C LYS A 263 -5.11 17.48 -9.33
N MET A 264 -4.42 16.36 -9.17
CA MET A 264 -4.03 15.77 -7.89
C MET A 264 -2.52 15.90 -7.70
N PHE A 265 -2.07 16.26 -6.51
CA PHE A 265 -0.65 16.37 -6.18
C PHE A 265 -0.26 15.31 -5.15
N PRO A 266 0.89 14.63 -5.31
CA PRO A 266 1.48 13.84 -4.25
C PRO A 266 1.67 14.69 -2.98
N PHE A 267 1.34 14.13 -1.83
CA PHE A 267 1.34 14.82 -0.55
C PHE A 267 2.22 14.07 0.45
N PHE A 268 3.01 14.84 1.20
CA PHE A 268 3.92 14.34 2.23
C PHE A 268 3.85 15.24 3.45
N LEU A 269 3.74 14.64 4.62
CA LEU A 269 3.78 15.32 5.92
C LEU A 269 4.63 14.49 6.87
N THR A 270 5.52 15.13 7.62
CA THR A 270 6.32 14.44 8.64
C THR A 270 6.63 15.36 9.80
N TRP A 271 6.52 14.80 11.01
CA TRP A 271 7.01 15.43 12.25
C TRP A 271 8.35 14.82 12.71
N ASP A 272 8.87 13.82 12.00
CA ASP A 272 10.08 13.12 12.40
C ASP A 272 11.33 13.93 12.01
N LYS A 273 12.19 14.16 12.99
CA LYS A 273 13.43 14.93 12.83
C LYS A 273 14.64 14.11 12.41
N LYS A 274 14.56 12.78 12.51
CA LYS A 274 15.71 11.87 12.31
C LYS A 274 15.50 10.92 11.15
N ASN A 275 14.26 10.50 10.93
CA ASN A 275 13.91 9.52 9.91
C ASN A 275 13.19 10.24 8.77
N PRO A 276 13.89 10.56 7.67
CA PRO A 276 13.27 11.21 6.52
C PRO A 276 12.28 10.28 5.83
N LEU A 277 11.23 10.87 5.27
CA LEU A 277 10.46 10.23 4.20
C LEU A 277 11.27 10.34 2.91
N LYS A 278 11.38 9.26 2.15
CA LYS A 278 12.12 9.25 0.88
C LYS A 278 11.28 8.71 -0.26
N ILE A 279 11.32 9.37 -1.40
CA ILE A 279 10.76 8.88 -2.65
C ILE A 279 11.79 7.92 -3.26
N SER A 280 11.42 6.64 -3.42
CA SER A 280 12.31 5.66 -4.02
C SER A 280 12.44 5.91 -5.53
N THR A 281 13.66 5.79 -6.04
CA THR A 281 13.95 5.74 -7.48
C THR A 281 13.90 4.32 -8.03
N ASP A 282 13.98 3.33 -7.14
CA ASP A 282 13.98 1.90 -7.47
C ASP A 282 12.60 1.32 -7.17
N TYR A 283 11.93 0.89 -8.24
CA TYR A 283 10.64 0.17 -8.19
C TYR A 283 10.84 -1.36 -8.11
N SER A 284 12.08 -1.81 -7.88
CA SER A 284 12.51 -3.21 -7.85
C SER A 284 12.47 -3.84 -6.47
#